data_AF-Q2UEN1-F1
#
_entry.id   AF-Q2UEN1-F1
#
_cell.length_a   1.000
_cell.length_b   1.000
_cell.length_c   1.000
_cell.angle_alpha   90.00
_cell.angle_beta   90.00
_cell.angle_gamma   90.00
#
_symmetry.space_group_name_H-M   'P 1'
#
loop_
_entity.id
_entity.type
_entity.pdbx_description
1 polymer ?
#
loop_
_entity_poly.entity_id
_entity_poly.type
_entity_poly.pdbx_seq_one_letter_code
_entity_poly.pdbx_strand_id
1 'polypeptide(L)'
;MPEEEPSLNISSLLTLAVVSFFVIRWFLKRDGDGSDGSGRSRARGVIDPAQVEQISQMFPQLSTRDIMWDLQRNGGNVAATTERILTGRGLETPPPSFQPQVAIPQASAPAQTAAASAASKSEGQDLISRYNLSGKVATEGAETTQSSPSSGWSQNKEERQRILQKRRDDMILAARKRMEQKVRESA
;
A
#
# COMPACT_ATOMS: atom_id res chain seq x y z
N MET A 1 -34.57 -53.25 -28.26
CA MET A 1 -33.69 -52.32 -27.54
C MET A 1 -34.60 -51.47 -26.65
N PRO A 2 -34.82 -51.87 -25.38
CA PRO A 2 -35.58 -51.04 -24.45
C PRO A 2 -34.75 -49.79 -24.14
N GLU A 3 -35.27 -48.63 -24.51
CA GLU A 3 -34.78 -47.34 -24.07
C GLU A 3 -35.05 -47.27 -22.56
N GLU A 4 -34.01 -47.48 -21.75
CA GLU A 4 -34.03 -47.26 -20.31
C GLU A 4 -34.27 -45.77 -20.07
N GLU A 5 -35.52 -45.36 -19.84
CA GLU A 5 -35.80 -44.00 -19.42
C GLU A 5 -35.05 -43.73 -18.10
N PRO A 6 -34.12 -42.77 -18.07
CA PRO A 6 -33.35 -42.50 -16.87
C PRO A 6 -34.30 -41.92 -15.82
N SER A 7 -34.72 -42.77 -14.88
CA SER A 7 -35.49 -42.35 -13.71
C SER A 7 -34.70 -41.27 -12.96
N LEU A 8 -35.07 -40.01 -13.19
CA LEU A 8 -34.45 -38.84 -12.59
C LEU A 8 -34.83 -38.81 -11.11
N ASN A 9 -34.06 -39.55 -10.32
CA ASN A 9 -34.21 -39.62 -8.88
C ASN A 9 -33.98 -38.23 -8.30
N ILE A 10 -35.03 -37.64 -7.71
CA ILE A 10 -35.00 -36.32 -7.08
C ILE A 10 -33.83 -36.23 -6.07
N SER A 11 -33.57 -37.31 -5.33
CA SER A 11 -32.42 -37.42 -4.43
C SER A 11 -31.07 -37.31 -5.15
N SER A 12 -30.93 -37.90 -6.34
CA SER A 12 -29.70 -37.80 -7.15
C SER A 12 -29.51 -36.41 -7.76
N LEU A 13 -30.59 -35.72 -8.13
CA LEU A 13 -30.52 -34.33 -8.58
C LEU A 13 -30.10 -33.40 -7.43
N LEU A 14 -30.58 -33.67 -6.22
CA LEU A 14 -30.25 -32.89 -5.03
C LEU A 14 -28.77 -33.08 -4.64
N THR A 15 -28.26 -34.31 -4.67
CA THR A 15 -26.83 -34.57 -4.40
C THR A 15 -25.94 -33.92 -5.46
N LEU A 16 -26.29 -34.03 -6.74
CA LEU A 16 -25.54 -33.42 -7.83
C LEU A 16 -25.57 -31.88 -7.74
N ALA A 17 -26.71 -31.29 -7.37
CA ALA A 17 -26.83 -29.85 -7.14
C ALA A 17 -25.96 -29.37 -5.97
N VAL A 18 -25.91 -30.11 -4.85
CA VAL A 18 -25.08 -29.75 -3.68
C VAL A 18 -23.58 -29.89 -4.01
N VAL A 19 -23.18 -30.97 -4.69
CA VAL A 19 -21.78 -31.18 -5.11
C VAL A 19 -21.36 -30.10 -6.12
N SER A 20 -22.19 -29.83 -7.13
CA SER A 20 -21.98 -28.74 -8.10
C SER A 20 -21.87 -27.38 -7.41
N PHE A 21 -22.77 -27.08 -6.46
CA PHE A 21 -22.70 -25.86 -5.67
C PHE A 21 -21.38 -25.76 -4.91
N PHE A 22 -20.90 -26.83 -4.26
CA PHE A 22 -19.62 -26.81 -3.56
C PHE A 22 -18.42 -26.66 -4.51
N VAL A 23 -18.45 -27.27 -5.69
CA VAL A 23 -17.38 -27.13 -6.71
C VAL A 23 -17.37 -25.71 -7.28
N ILE A 24 -18.54 -25.17 -7.65
CA ILE A 24 -18.69 -23.78 -8.11
C ILE A 24 -18.29 -22.82 -7.00
N ARG A 25 -18.79 -23.01 -5.77
CA ARG A 25 -18.40 -22.23 -4.60
C ARG A 25 -16.89 -22.30 -4.37
N TRP A 26 -16.27 -23.46 -4.53
CA TRP A 26 -14.83 -23.64 -4.33
C TRP A 26 -14.02 -23.00 -5.46
N PHE A 27 -14.45 -23.11 -6.73
CA PHE A 27 -13.82 -22.42 -7.85
C PHE A 27 -14.00 -20.89 -7.75
N LEU A 28 -15.21 -20.40 -7.56
CA LEU A 28 -15.50 -18.97 -7.35
C LEU A 28 -14.90 -18.43 -6.05
N LYS A 29 -14.57 -19.29 -5.07
CA LYS A 29 -13.83 -18.92 -3.85
C LYS A 29 -12.32 -19.14 -3.98
N ARG A 30 -11.82 -19.84 -4.99
CA ARG A 30 -10.40 -19.69 -5.41
C ARG A 30 -10.18 -18.32 -6.04
N ASP A 31 -11.19 -17.78 -6.72
CA ASP A 31 -11.21 -16.39 -7.18
C ASP A 31 -11.73 -15.40 -6.11
N GLY A 32 -12.43 -15.90 -5.09
CA GLY A 32 -13.17 -15.12 -4.08
C GLY A 32 -12.72 -15.29 -2.62
N ASP A 33 -11.60 -15.98 -2.36
CA ASP A 33 -10.81 -15.86 -1.12
C ASP A 33 -9.88 -14.64 -1.18
N GLY A 34 -10.13 -13.73 -2.13
CA GLY A 34 -9.90 -12.32 -1.93
C GLY A 34 -10.87 -11.79 -0.89
N SER A 35 -10.63 -12.11 0.39
CA SER A 35 -11.14 -11.36 1.52
C SER A 35 -11.01 -9.86 1.23
N ASP A 36 -12.09 -9.14 1.45
CA ASP A 36 -12.36 -7.73 1.26
C ASP A 36 -11.23 -6.77 1.68
N GLY A 37 -10.18 -6.75 0.87
CA GLY A 37 -8.91 -6.15 1.20
C GLY A 37 -8.15 -5.87 -0.08
N SER A 38 -8.35 -4.68 -0.64
CA SER A 38 -7.32 -4.00 -1.43
C SER A 38 -6.64 -4.92 -2.45
N GLY A 39 -7.39 -5.40 -3.43
CA GLY A 39 -6.85 -5.92 -4.69
C GLY A 39 -6.22 -4.81 -5.52
N ARG A 40 -5.23 -4.10 -4.97
CA ARG A 40 -4.08 -3.74 -5.78
C ARG A 40 -3.55 -5.10 -6.20
N SER A 41 -3.63 -5.40 -7.48
CA SER A 41 -2.71 -6.31 -8.16
C SER A 41 -1.41 -6.26 -7.38
N ARG A 42 -1.09 -7.31 -6.59
CA ARG A 42 0.14 -7.36 -5.80
C ARG A 42 1.22 -7.04 -6.79
N ALA A 43 1.70 -5.80 -6.74
CA ALA A 43 2.60 -5.27 -7.72
C ALA A 43 3.81 -6.17 -7.61
N ARG A 44 4.01 -6.97 -8.66
CA ARG A 44 5.15 -7.82 -8.89
C ARG A 44 6.39 -6.94 -8.77
N GLY A 45 6.90 -6.73 -7.56
CA GLY A 45 7.96 -5.76 -7.29
C GLY A 45 7.87 -4.94 -6.00
N VAL A 46 6.78 -4.97 -5.21
CA VAL A 46 6.79 -4.29 -3.90
C VAL A 46 7.38 -5.23 -2.85
N ILE A 47 8.66 -4.99 -2.54
CA ILE A 47 9.40 -5.73 -1.52
C ILE A 47 9.13 -5.04 -0.19
N ASP A 48 8.69 -5.82 0.81
CA ASP A 48 8.51 -5.32 2.17
C ASP A 48 9.89 -5.15 2.83
N PRO A 49 10.28 -3.94 3.28
CA PRO A 49 11.57 -3.72 3.93
C PRO A 49 11.74 -4.55 5.21
N ALA A 50 10.67 -4.91 5.91
CA ALA A 50 10.76 -5.70 7.14
C ALA A 50 11.30 -7.12 6.87
N GLN A 51 10.94 -7.69 5.72
CA GLN A 51 11.38 -9.03 5.31
C GLN A 51 12.87 -9.06 4.97
N VAL A 52 13.35 -8.00 4.31
CA VAL A 52 14.76 -7.81 3.99
C VAL A 52 15.59 -7.69 5.26
N GLU A 53 15.10 -6.92 6.23
CA GLU A 53 15.77 -6.70 7.51
C GLU A 53 15.82 -7.98 8.36
N GLN A 54 14.77 -8.80 8.33
CA GLN A 54 14.79 -10.10 9.01
C GLN A 54 15.90 -11.00 8.44
N ILE A 55 16.03 -11.07 7.11
CA ILE A 55 17.04 -11.91 6.47
C ILE A 55 18.45 -11.33 6.67
N SER A 56 18.62 -10.01 6.66
CA SER A 56 19.92 -9.36 6.92
C SER A 56 20.42 -9.65 8.34
N GLN A 57 19.52 -9.72 9.33
CA GLN A 57 19.87 -10.08 10.71
C GLN A 57 20.30 -11.54 10.86
N MET A 58 19.67 -12.47 10.12
CA MET A 58 20.04 -13.89 10.14
C MET A 58 21.33 -14.17 9.35
N PHE A 59 21.56 -13.43 8.26
CA PHE A 59 22.67 -13.63 7.34
C PHE A 59 23.39 -12.30 7.05
N PRO A 60 24.13 -11.74 8.02
CA PRO A 60 24.79 -10.44 7.87
C PRO A 60 25.88 -10.40 6.80
N GLN A 61 26.37 -11.57 6.36
CA GLN A 61 27.34 -11.71 5.28
C GLN A 61 26.74 -11.52 3.87
N LEU A 62 25.40 -11.56 3.74
CA LEU A 62 24.72 -11.41 2.46
C LEU A 62 24.40 -9.94 2.20
N SER A 63 24.58 -9.51 0.95
CA SER A 63 24.25 -8.14 0.61
C SER A 63 22.73 -7.94 0.61
N THR A 64 22.29 -6.81 1.16
CA THR A 64 20.87 -6.42 1.17
C THR A 64 20.27 -6.41 -0.25
N ARG A 65 21.08 -6.07 -1.26
CA ARG A 65 20.69 -6.04 -2.66
C ARG A 65 20.38 -7.44 -3.21
N ASP A 66 21.17 -8.45 -2.85
CA ASP A 66 20.96 -9.84 -3.27
C ASP A 66 19.72 -10.42 -2.60
N ILE A 67 19.52 -10.12 -1.32
CA ILE A 67 18.34 -10.51 -0.55
C ILE A 67 17.07 -9.94 -1.20
N MET A 68 17.08 -8.65 -1.52
CA MET A 68 15.98 -7.97 -2.20
C MET A 68 15.67 -8.58 -3.57
N TRP A 69 16.71 -8.95 -4.32
CA TRP A 69 16.56 -9.56 -5.64
C TRP A 69 15.91 -10.94 -5.58
N ASP A 70 16.36 -11.78 -4.65
CA ASP A 70 15.79 -13.11 -4.47
C ASP A 70 14.35 -13.02 -3.95
N LEU A 71 14.08 -12.16 -2.96
CA LEU A 71 12.72 -11.86 -2.47
C LEU A 71 11.80 -11.38 -3.59
N GLN A 72 12.28 -10.51 -4.48
CA GLN A 72 11.49 -10.05 -5.61
C GLN A 72 11.09 -11.18 -6.55
N ARG A 73 12.01 -12.11 -6.84
CA ARG A 73 11.75 -13.26 -7.72
C ARG A 73 10.90 -14.33 -7.02
N ASN A 74 11.06 -14.47 -5.72
CA ASN A 74 10.38 -15.42 -4.86
C ASN A 74 9.03 -14.90 -4.34
N GLY A 75 8.59 -13.72 -4.80
CA GLY A 75 7.29 -13.14 -4.45
C GLY A 75 7.15 -12.69 -2.99
N GLY A 76 8.26 -12.35 -2.33
CA GLY A 76 8.27 -11.93 -0.93
C GLY A 76 8.24 -13.09 0.09
N ASN A 77 8.66 -14.29 -0.31
CA ASN A 77 8.73 -15.42 0.62
C ASN A 77 10.09 -15.47 1.34
N VAL A 78 10.09 -15.07 2.61
CA VAL A 78 11.28 -15.12 3.48
C VAL A 78 11.75 -16.55 3.70
N ALA A 79 10.85 -17.49 4.00
CA ALA A 79 11.20 -18.87 4.32
C ALA A 79 11.94 -19.55 3.16
N ALA A 80 11.39 -19.42 1.94
CA ALA A 80 12.03 -19.99 0.76
C ALA A 80 13.40 -19.35 0.44
N THR A 81 13.58 -18.07 0.77
CA THR A 81 14.87 -17.39 0.65
C THR A 81 15.87 -17.94 1.68
N THR A 82 15.44 -18.13 2.93
CA THR A 82 16.28 -18.72 3.99
C THR A 82 16.67 -20.17 3.70
N GLU A 83 15.75 -21.00 3.23
CA GLU A 83 16.06 -22.39 2.87
C GLU A 83 17.07 -22.47 1.72
N ARG A 84 16.97 -21.58 0.72
CA ARG A 84 17.94 -21.50 -0.38
C ARG A 84 19.34 -21.14 0.10
N ILE A 85 19.42 -20.23 1.07
CA ILE A 85 20.69 -19.83 1.69
C ILE A 85 21.28 -21.01 2.48
N LEU A 86 20.47 -21.68 3.28
CA LEU A 86 20.89 -22.82 4.13
C LEU A 86 21.28 -24.05 3.31
N THR A 87 20.64 -24.28 2.16
CA THR A 87 20.99 -25.37 1.23
C THR A 87 22.28 -25.11 0.44
N GLY A 88 22.94 -23.97 0.68
CA GLY A 88 24.24 -23.65 0.09
C GLY A 88 24.17 -23.15 -1.36
N ARG A 89 22.96 -22.93 -1.90
CA ARG A 89 22.79 -22.45 -3.28
C ARG A 89 23.14 -20.96 -3.45
N GLY A 90 23.33 -20.22 -2.35
CA GLY A 90 23.62 -18.79 -2.38
C GLY A 90 22.49 -17.95 -2.98
N LEU A 91 22.62 -16.63 -2.91
CA LEU A 91 21.71 -15.70 -3.58
C LEU A 91 22.27 -15.36 -4.96
N GLU A 92 21.39 -15.24 -5.96
CA GLU A 92 21.80 -14.87 -7.31
C GLU A 92 22.19 -13.40 -7.36
N THR A 93 23.30 -13.08 -8.04
CA THR A 93 23.76 -11.70 -8.18
C THR A 93 22.78 -10.87 -9.03
N PRO A 94 22.21 -9.79 -8.50
CA PRO A 94 21.27 -8.95 -9.22
C PRO A 94 21.93 -8.24 -10.39
N PRO A 95 21.25 -8.10 -11.54
CA PRO A 95 21.76 -7.32 -12.66
C PRO A 95 21.96 -5.85 -12.25
N PRO A 96 22.90 -5.12 -12.88
CA PRO A 96 23.17 -3.72 -12.54
C PRO A 96 21.94 -2.81 -12.76
N SER A 97 21.03 -3.19 -13.67
CA SER A 97 19.75 -2.51 -13.91
C SER A 97 18.72 -2.69 -12.78
N PHE A 98 18.97 -3.59 -11.83
CA PHE A 98 18.07 -3.79 -10.70
C PHE A 98 18.09 -2.55 -9.79
N GLN A 99 16.97 -1.81 -9.80
CA GLN A 99 16.70 -0.72 -8.89
C GLN A 99 15.67 -1.20 -7.86
N PRO A 100 16.10 -1.51 -6.61
CA PRO A 100 15.20 -1.97 -5.57
C PRO A 100 14.10 -0.93 -5.32
N GLN A 101 12.86 -1.26 -5.67
CA GLN A 101 11.68 -0.48 -5.31
C GLN A 101 11.33 -0.82 -3.86
N VAL A 102 12.17 -0.39 -2.91
CA VAL A 102 11.77 -0.43 -1.50
C VAL A 102 10.56 0.51 -1.40
N ALA A 103 9.43 0.02 -0.91
CA ALA A 103 8.33 0.88 -0.50
C ALA A 103 8.75 1.63 0.77
N ILE A 104 9.73 2.53 0.65
CA ILE A 104 9.99 3.53 1.66
C ILE A 104 8.78 4.47 1.59
N PRO A 105 7.97 4.64 2.65
CA PRO A 105 7.06 5.77 2.70
C PRO A 105 7.95 7.01 2.56
N GLN A 106 7.84 7.70 1.43
CA GLN A 106 8.70 8.85 1.13
C GLN A 106 8.44 9.96 2.15
N ALA A 107 9.22 9.96 3.22
CA ALA A 107 9.57 11.15 3.94
C ALA A 107 10.69 11.82 3.12
N SER A 108 10.37 12.99 2.59
CA SER A 108 11.25 13.86 1.84
C SER A 108 12.57 14.09 2.59
N ALA A 109 13.70 13.72 2.00
CA ALA A 109 15.02 14.19 2.42
C ALA A 109 15.98 14.28 1.20
N PRO A 110 16.96 15.20 1.23
CA PRO A 110 17.35 16.00 0.06
C PRO A 110 18.41 15.32 -0.80
N ALA A 111 18.19 15.31 -2.11
CA ALA A 111 19.21 14.98 -3.10
C ALA A 111 20.20 16.16 -3.24
N GLN A 112 21.48 15.88 -3.04
CA GLN A 112 22.55 16.81 -3.41
C GLN A 112 22.71 16.83 -4.95
N THR A 113 22.65 18.05 -5.47
CA THR A 113 23.31 18.55 -6.69
C THR A 113 23.19 17.70 -7.96
N ALA A 114 22.03 17.78 -8.60
CA ALA A 114 21.99 17.92 -10.05
C ALA A 114 21.14 19.16 -10.35
N ALA A 115 21.73 20.12 -11.05
CA ALA A 115 21.03 21.30 -11.54
C ALA A 115 19.92 20.85 -12.51
N ALA A 116 18.71 20.70 -12.00
CA ALA A 116 17.51 20.49 -12.79
C ALA A 116 16.52 21.57 -12.39
N SER A 117 16.33 22.48 -13.35
CA SER A 117 15.35 23.56 -13.47
C SER A 117 14.18 23.47 -12.50
N ALA A 118 13.93 24.58 -11.80
CA ALA A 118 12.72 24.83 -11.04
C ALA A 118 11.49 24.50 -11.91
N ALA A 119 10.92 23.31 -11.71
CA ALA A 119 9.61 23.00 -12.20
C ALA A 119 8.65 23.88 -11.40
N SER A 120 8.24 24.98 -12.02
CA SER A 120 7.07 25.76 -11.65
C SER A 120 5.93 24.78 -11.35
N LYS A 121 5.63 24.60 -10.05
CA LYS A 121 4.41 23.95 -9.60
C LYS A 121 3.28 24.58 -10.41
N SER A 122 2.62 23.78 -11.23
CA SER A 122 1.52 24.26 -12.04
C SER A 122 0.55 25.03 -11.13
N GLU A 123 0.26 26.27 -11.48
CA GLU A 123 -0.86 27.09 -10.98
C GLU A 123 -2.24 26.42 -11.21
N GLY A 124 -2.27 25.15 -11.60
CA GLY A 124 -3.47 24.34 -11.74
C GLY A 124 -3.96 23.84 -10.38
N GLN A 125 -4.82 24.66 -9.77
CA GLN A 125 -5.76 24.32 -8.69
C GLN A 125 -5.19 24.32 -7.26
N ASP A 126 -5.45 25.42 -6.55
CA ASP A 126 -5.22 25.55 -5.11
C ASP A 126 -5.83 24.38 -4.32
N LEU A 127 -5.06 23.82 -3.38
CA LEU A 127 -5.52 22.77 -2.46
C LEU A 127 -6.76 23.21 -1.67
N ILE A 128 -6.90 24.51 -1.45
CA ILE A 128 -8.03 25.14 -0.76
C ILE A 128 -9.30 24.96 -1.59
N SER A 129 -9.22 25.21 -2.89
CA SER A 129 -10.34 25.03 -3.82
C SER A 129 -10.66 23.55 -4.03
N ARG A 130 -9.64 22.68 -4.09
CA ARG A 130 -9.83 21.22 -4.25
C ARG A 130 -10.58 20.58 -3.09
N TYR A 131 -10.41 21.10 -1.88
CA TYR A 131 -11.03 20.57 -0.67
C TYR A 131 -12.12 21.48 -0.09
N ASN A 132 -12.58 22.50 -0.84
CA ASN A 132 -13.59 23.46 -0.39
C ASN A 132 -13.28 24.10 0.98
N LEU A 133 -12.01 24.40 1.24
CA LEU A 133 -11.52 24.98 2.50
C LEU A 133 -11.66 26.51 2.56
N SER A 134 -12.21 27.14 1.52
CA SER A 134 -12.33 28.61 1.40
C SER A 134 -13.12 29.23 2.56
N GLY A 135 -14.20 28.59 3.02
CA GLY A 135 -15.00 29.06 4.14
C GLY A 135 -14.23 29.10 5.47
N LYS A 136 -13.35 28.11 5.72
CA LYS A 136 -12.55 28.05 6.95
C LYS A 136 -11.45 29.11 6.98
N VAL A 137 -10.84 29.39 5.83
CA VAL A 137 -9.83 30.45 5.68
C VAL A 137 -10.39 31.83 6.04
N ALA A 138 -11.65 32.12 5.68
CA ALA A 138 -12.28 33.40 6.00
C ALA A 138 -12.58 33.57 7.51
N THR A 139 -12.74 32.47 8.25
CA THR A 139 -13.08 32.47 9.68
C THR A 139 -11.85 32.35 10.60
N GLU A 140 -10.73 31.79 10.12
CA GLU A 140 -9.53 31.50 10.91
C GLU A 140 -8.64 32.71 11.25
N GLY A 141 -9.06 33.93 10.94
CA GLY A 141 -8.40 35.15 11.44
C GLY A 141 -8.43 35.30 12.97
N ALA A 142 -9.19 34.47 13.70
CA ALA A 142 -9.49 34.70 15.12
C ALA A 142 -9.15 33.57 16.11
N GLU A 143 -9.02 32.29 15.75
CA GLU A 143 -8.93 31.23 16.80
C GLU A 143 -7.93 30.11 16.49
N THR A 144 -6.75 30.17 17.10
CA THR A 144 -5.84 29.03 17.25
C THR A 144 -6.16 28.27 18.54
N THR A 145 -7.13 27.36 18.47
CA THR A 145 -7.34 26.36 19.54
C THR A 145 -6.60 25.09 19.17
N GLN A 146 -5.39 24.97 19.72
CA GLN A 146 -4.59 23.74 19.71
C GLN A 146 -5.37 22.64 20.42
N SER A 147 -6.08 21.81 19.65
CA SER A 147 -6.56 20.51 20.15
C SER A 147 -5.47 19.47 19.86
N SER A 148 -4.73 19.12 20.91
CA SER A 148 -3.76 18.02 20.90
C SER A 148 -4.43 16.73 20.42
N PRO A 149 -3.96 16.10 19.32
CA PRO A 149 -4.60 14.90 18.79
C PRO A 149 -4.37 13.73 19.74
N SER A 150 -5.43 13.02 20.10
CA SER A 150 -5.33 11.72 20.76
C SER A 150 -4.56 10.77 19.83
N SER A 151 -3.48 10.18 20.37
CA SER A 151 -2.46 9.41 19.64
C SER A 151 -2.91 7.98 19.26
N GLY A 152 -4.18 7.81 18.87
CA GLY A 152 -4.77 6.50 18.57
C GLY A 152 -5.40 6.43 17.19
N TRP A 153 -5.01 5.44 16.40
CA TRP A 153 -5.72 5.06 15.17
C TRP A 153 -7.06 4.43 15.58
N SER A 154 -8.18 5.14 15.36
CA SER A 154 -9.52 4.62 15.72
C SER A 154 -9.77 3.25 15.06
N GLN A 155 -10.39 2.31 15.77
CA GLN A 155 -10.81 1.01 15.24
C GLN A 155 -12.01 1.12 14.28
N ASN A 156 -12.77 2.22 14.35
CA ASN A 156 -13.89 2.49 13.45
C ASN A 156 -13.40 3.17 12.16
N LYS A 157 -13.82 2.62 11.00
CA LYS A 157 -13.40 3.09 9.68
C LYS A 157 -13.85 4.54 9.42
N GLU A 158 -15.09 4.85 9.75
CA GLU A 158 -15.72 6.16 9.52
C GLU A 158 -15.07 7.23 10.38
N GLU A 159 -14.83 6.92 11.66
CA GLU A 159 -14.17 7.83 12.60
C GLU A 159 -12.72 8.11 12.17
N ARG A 160 -11.99 7.06 11.78
CA ARG A 160 -10.63 7.21 11.25
C ARG A 160 -10.59 8.06 9.99
N GLN A 161 -11.53 7.85 9.05
CA GLN A 161 -11.62 8.67 7.85
C GLN A 161 -11.84 10.15 8.20
N ARG A 162 -12.74 10.44 9.15
CA ARG A 162 -12.97 11.81 9.64
C ARG A 162 -11.73 12.41 10.29
N ILE A 163 -11.01 11.67 11.14
CA ILE A 163 -9.78 12.13 11.79
C ILE A 163 -8.70 12.45 10.76
N LEU A 164 -8.52 11.59 9.76
CA LEU A 164 -7.51 11.80 8.70
C LEU A 164 -7.86 12.98 7.80
N GLN A 165 -9.15 13.15 7.46
CA GLN A 165 -9.62 14.32 6.72
C GLN A 165 -9.35 15.61 7.52
N LYS A 166 -9.70 15.64 8.80
CA LYS A 166 -9.42 16.78 9.69
C LYS A 166 -7.92 17.10 9.73
N ARG A 167 -7.07 16.10 9.96
CA ARG A 167 -5.60 16.28 10.01
C ARG A 167 -5.04 16.80 8.68
N ARG A 168 -5.57 16.34 7.55
CA ARG A 168 -5.19 16.83 6.21
C ARG A 168 -5.58 18.29 6.05
N ASP A 169 -6.81 18.64 6.40
CA ASP A 169 -7.33 19.99 6.28
C ASP A 169 -6.53 20.98 7.16
N ASP A 170 -6.25 20.60 8.42
CA ASP A 170 -5.43 21.38 9.36
C ASP A 170 -4.02 21.61 8.81
N MET A 171 -3.41 20.59 8.20
CA MET A 171 -2.09 20.67 7.61
C MET A 171 -2.06 21.61 6.39
N ILE A 172 -3.11 21.63 5.57
CA ILE A 172 -3.21 22.53 4.42
C ILE A 172 -3.26 23.99 4.90
N LEU A 173 -4.05 24.26 5.94
CA LEU A 173 -4.18 25.59 6.52
C LEU A 173 -2.87 26.04 7.19
N ALA A 174 -2.22 25.16 7.96
CA ALA A 174 -0.92 25.44 8.57
C ALA A 174 0.19 25.67 7.52
N ALA A 175 0.18 24.92 6.42
CA ALA A 175 1.12 25.10 5.31
C ALA A 175 0.95 26.47 4.64
N ARG A 176 -0.30 26.91 4.43
CA ARG A 176 -0.60 28.26 3.92
C ARG A 176 -0.06 29.33 4.86
N LYS A 177 -0.35 29.23 6.15
CA LYS A 177 0.16 30.19 7.16
C LYS A 177 1.68 30.29 7.14
N ARG A 178 2.38 29.15 7.05
CA ARG A 178 3.85 29.12 6.95
C ARG A 178 4.36 29.73 5.65
N MET A 179 3.66 29.55 4.53
CA MET A 179 4.00 30.19 3.25
C MET A 179 3.82 31.70 3.34
N GLU A 180 2.70 32.18 3.89
CA GLU A 180 2.44 33.62 4.08
C GLU A 180 3.49 34.28 4.99
N GLN A 181 3.88 33.62 6.08
CA GLN A 181 4.96 34.09 6.97
C GLN A 181 6.29 34.20 6.23
N LYS A 182 6.68 33.16 5.48
CA LYS A 182 7.93 33.18 4.71
C LYS A 182 7.95 34.27 3.65
N VAL A 183 6.83 34.52 2.96
CA VAL A 183 6.71 35.60 1.97
C VAL A 183 6.89 36.97 2.64
N ARG A 184 6.30 37.16 3.83
CA ARG A 184 6.47 38.40 4.62
C ARG A 184 7.89 38.59 5.14
N GLU A 185 8.58 37.52 5.53
CA GLU A 185 9.98 37.57 5.98
C GLU A 185 10.97 37.81 4.84
N SER A 186 10.62 37.41 3.61
CA SER A 186 11.44 37.61 2.42
C SER A 186 11.24 38.95 1.71
N ALA A 187 10.29 39.76 2.16
CA ALA A 187 9.95 41.08 1.63
C ALA A 187 10.50 42.18 2.54
#